data_AF-A0A9P3JQH0-F1
#
_entry.id   AF-A0A9P3JQH0-F1
#
_cell.length_a   1.000
_cell.length_b   1.000
_cell.length_c   1.000
_cell.angle_alpha   90.00
_cell.angle_beta   90.00
_cell.angle_gamma   90.00
#
_symmetry.space_group_name_H-M   'P 1'
#
loop_
_entity.id
_entity.type
_entity.pdbx_description
1 polymer ?
#
loop_
_entity_poly.entity_id
_entity_poly.type
_entity_poly.pdbx_seq_one_letter_code
_entity_poly.pdbx_strand_id
1 'polypeptide(L)'
;MKDALRKELLELNDAHVSDAVIENTESSALVSRLVGLVQALVKLGFADDCVKIYVDVRRTCVEKFLQHSQIDWKSLKSVDPVSLKWKDMEGKLHSWMDMSAVLTGTVMTTEGLLAKKVFRGMDVLGARAKTGALAYIMGILVDTGVTFTSVLKSPEKLFATLDMYEVTEELLTQVSVSVRSFLYFLPPEESEVSRFAIRSRWRSGTTL
;
A
#
# COMPACT_ATOMS: atom_id res chain seq x y z
N MET A 1 -14.11 -21.89 7.85
CA MET A 1 -13.17 -20.99 8.60
C MET A 1 -12.53 -19.94 7.69
N LYS A 2 -11.99 -20.30 6.51
CA LYS A 2 -11.39 -19.34 5.56
C LYS A 2 -12.39 -18.27 5.07
N ASP A 3 -13.62 -18.66 4.71
CA ASP A 3 -14.66 -17.69 4.29
C ASP A 3 -15.13 -16.78 5.42
N ALA A 4 -15.15 -17.30 6.66
CA ALA A 4 -15.45 -16.51 7.85
C ALA A 4 -14.38 -15.43 8.09
N LEU A 5 -13.09 -15.79 7.95
CA LEU A 5 -11.98 -14.83 8.02
C LEU A 5 -12.14 -13.73 6.97
N ARG A 6 -12.46 -14.09 5.72
CA ARG A 6 -12.69 -13.13 4.64
C ARG A 6 -13.83 -12.17 4.96
N LYS A 7 -14.97 -12.70 5.45
CA LYS A 7 -16.15 -11.91 5.78
C LYS A 7 -15.85 -10.92 6.92
N GLU A 8 -15.26 -11.40 8.02
CA GLU A 8 -14.94 -10.54 9.18
C GLU A 8 -13.89 -9.46 8.84
N LEU A 9 -12.93 -9.76 7.95
CA LEU A 9 -11.97 -8.75 7.49
C LEU A 9 -12.61 -7.65 6.64
N LEU A 10 -13.62 -7.99 5.83
CA LEU A 10 -14.39 -7.01 5.05
C LEU A 10 -15.24 -6.13 5.98
N GLU A 11 -15.94 -6.74 6.94
CA GLU A 11 -16.74 -6.03 7.96
C GLU A 11 -15.88 -5.03 8.75
N LEU A 12 -14.65 -5.40 9.09
CA LEU A 12 -13.73 -4.51 9.80
C LEU A 12 -13.28 -3.30 8.96
N ASN A 13 -13.14 -3.46 7.64
CA ASN A 13 -12.77 -2.36 6.76
C ASN A 13 -13.91 -1.35 6.57
N ASP A 14 -15.14 -1.82 6.41
CA ASP A 14 -16.31 -0.95 6.27
C ASP A 14 -16.51 -0.09 7.54
N ALA A 15 -16.17 -0.62 8.72
CA ALA A 15 -16.18 0.13 9.97
C ALA A 15 -15.04 1.15 10.13
N HIS A 16 -13.92 1.03 9.40
CA HIS A 16 -12.78 1.96 9.45
C HIS A 16 -12.84 3.10 8.41
N VAL A 17 -13.68 2.97 7.38
CA VAL A 17 -13.86 4.00 6.34
C VAL A 17 -14.80 5.13 6.81
N SER A 18 -15.62 4.89 7.85
CA SER A 18 -16.69 5.81 8.23
C SER A 18 -16.35 6.92 9.21
N ASP A 19 -15.34 6.80 10.07
CA ASP A 19 -14.79 7.93 10.83
C ASP A 19 -13.67 7.46 11.74
N ALA A 20 -12.91 8.42 12.25
CA ALA A 20 -11.96 8.26 13.33
C ALA A 20 -12.49 7.38 14.49
N VAL A 21 -11.56 6.86 15.31
CA VAL A 21 -11.76 6.18 16.60
C VAL A 21 -11.42 4.68 16.54
N ILE A 22 -10.12 4.43 16.68
CA ILE A 22 -9.58 3.24 17.35
C ILE A 22 -9.98 3.34 18.82
N GLU A 23 -11.26 3.15 19.15
CA GLU A 23 -11.78 3.05 20.53
C GLU A 23 -13.28 2.66 20.61
N ASN A 24 -13.92 2.22 19.51
CA ASN A 24 -15.30 1.71 19.60
C ASN A 24 -15.34 0.23 20.05
N THR A 25 -16.11 -0.05 21.09
CA THR A 25 -16.30 -1.37 21.74
C THR A 25 -16.69 -2.48 20.75
N GLU A 26 -17.45 -2.15 19.69
CA GLU A 26 -17.85 -3.09 18.64
C GLU A 26 -16.67 -3.55 17.76
N SER A 27 -15.73 -2.64 17.47
CA SER A 27 -14.50 -2.95 16.73
C SER A 27 -13.60 -3.90 17.53
N SER A 28 -13.57 -3.76 18.87
CA SER A 28 -12.78 -4.64 19.74
C SER A 28 -13.28 -6.09 19.74
N ALA A 29 -14.61 -6.30 19.74
CA ALA A 29 -15.18 -7.65 19.68
C ALA A 29 -14.89 -8.35 18.35
N LEU A 30 -15.02 -7.62 17.22
CA LEU A 30 -14.68 -8.14 15.88
C LEU A 30 -13.18 -8.45 15.77
N VAL A 31 -12.31 -7.56 16.25
CA VAL A 31 -10.86 -7.80 16.27
C VAL A 31 -10.53 -9.04 17.10
N SER A 32 -11.16 -9.22 18.27
CA SER A 32 -10.93 -10.41 19.10
C SER A 32 -11.35 -11.71 18.41
N ARG A 33 -12.47 -11.69 17.65
CA ARG A 33 -12.91 -12.85 16.85
C ARG A 33 -11.92 -13.17 15.73
N LEU A 34 -11.48 -12.15 15.00
CA LEU A 34 -10.47 -12.28 13.95
C LEU A 34 -9.18 -12.90 14.49
N VAL A 35 -8.68 -12.40 15.62
CA VAL A 35 -7.48 -12.94 16.27
C VAL A 35 -7.68 -14.41 16.63
N GLY A 36 -8.83 -14.77 17.22
CA GLY A 36 -9.16 -16.15 17.55
C GLY A 36 -9.23 -17.07 16.31
N LEU A 37 -9.84 -16.61 15.22
CA LEU A 37 -9.90 -17.33 13.95
C LEU A 37 -8.52 -17.54 13.34
N VAL A 38 -7.69 -16.50 13.29
CA VAL A 38 -6.32 -16.60 12.76
C VAL A 38 -5.49 -17.55 13.61
N GLN A 39 -5.54 -17.45 14.94
CA GLN A 39 -4.82 -18.37 15.84
C GLN A 39 -5.28 -19.82 15.65
N ALA A 40 -6.58 -20.06 15.48
CA ALA A 40 -7.10 -21.41 15.22
C ALA A 40 -6.62 -21.94 13.86
N LEU A 41 -6.64 -21.12 12.81
CA LEU A 41 -6.15 -21.52 11.48
C LEU A 41 -4.64 -21.78 11.47
N VAL A 42 -3.85 -21.00 12.21
CA VAL A 42 -2.41 -21.21 12.35
C VAL A 42 -2.12 -22.52 13.08
N LYS A 43 -2.86 -22.86 14.14
CA LYS A 43 -2.75 -24.17 14.82
C LYS A 43 -3.07 -25.35 13.91
N LEU A 44 -3.95 -25.14 12.93
CA LEU A 44 -4.31 -26.14 11.90
C LEU A 44 -3.32 -26.18 10.72
N GLY A 45 -2.24 -25.38 10.74
CA GLY A 45 -1.22 -25.34 9.69
C GLY A 45 -1.53 -24.43 8.50
N PHE A 46 -2.60 -23.64 8.55
CA PHE A 46 -3.03 -22.76 7.44
C PHE A 46 -2.49 -21.32 7.55
N ALA A 47 -1.27 -21.14 8.05
CA ALA A 47 -0.68 -19.82 8.29
C ALA A 47 -0.51 -19.00 6.99
N ASP A 48 -0.04 -19.63 5.91
CA ASP A 48 0.16 -18.97 4.62
C ASP A 48 -1.17 -18.57 3.96
N ASP A 49 -2.20 -19.40 4.10
CA ASP A 49 -3.54 -19.08 3.62
C ASP A 49 -4.14 -17.87 4.35
N CYS A 50 -3.87 -17.72 5.65
CA CYS A 50 -4.30 -16.54 6.41
C CYS A 50 -3.68 -15.27 5.86
N VAL A 51 -2.37 -15.29 5.58
CA VAL A 51 -1.65 -14.16 4.97
C VAL A 51 -2.23 -13.85 3.59
N LYS A 52 -2.44 -14.87 2.76
CA LYS A 52 -3.00 -14.70 1.40
C LYS A 52 -4.40 -14.07 1.43
N ILE A 53 -5.31 -14.63 2.24
CA ILE A 53 -6.68 -14.11 2.38
C ILE A 53 -6.66 -12.67 2.88
N TYR A 54 -5.80 -12.37 3.86
CA TYR A 54 -5.63 -11.02 4.36
C TYR A 54 -5.22 -10.06 3.23
N VAL A 55 -4.15 -10.37 2.50
CA VAL A 55 -3.66 -9.53 1.38
C VAL A 55 -4.72 -9.35 0.29
N ASP A 56 -5.43 -10.41 -0.08
CA ASP A 56 -6.49 -10.34 -1.09
C ASP A 56 -7.65 -9.44 -0.66
N VAL A 57 -8.07 -9.51 0.61
CA VAL A 57 -9.10 -8.61 1.15
C VAL A 57 -8.60 -7.17 1.15
N ARG A 58 -7.37 -6.93 1.63
CA ARG A 58 -6.79 -5.58 1.70
C ARG A 58 -6.65 -4.95 0.32
N ARG A 59 -6.32 -5.74 -0.71
CA ARG A 59 -6.34 -5.28 -2.11
C ARG A 59 -7.70 -4.71 -2.49
N THR A 60 -8.78 -5.47 -2.29
CA THR A 60 -10.14 -5.01 -2.61
C THR A 60 -10.53 -3.78 -1.79
N CYS A 61 -10.12 -3.70 -0.53
CA CYS A 61 -10.37 -2.53 0.31
C CYS A 61 -9.67 -1.27 -0.22
N VAL A 62 -8.40 -1.36 -0.64
CA VAL A 62 -7.66 -0.24 -1.24
C VAL A 62 -8.32 0.20 -2.55
N GLU A 63 -8.74 -0.74 -3.40
CA GLU A 63 -9.43 -0.42 -4.65
C GLU A 63 -10.74 0.33 -4.40
N LYS A 64 -11.55 -0.13 -3.44
CA LYS A 64 -12.78 0.56 -3.03
C LYS A 64 -12.49 1.93 -2.43
N PHE A 65 -11.46 2.05 -1.60
CA PHE A 65 -11.06 3.33 -1.01
C PHE A 65 -10.72 4.36 -2.10
N LEU A 66 -9.92 3.97 -3.08
CA LEU A 66 -9.57 4.85 -4.20
C LEU A 66 -10.78 5.20 -5.09
N GLN A 67 -11.75 4.29 -5.22
CA GLN A 67 -13.02 4.59 -5.90
C GLN A 67 -13.85 5.63 -5.14
N HIS A 68 -13.93 5.53 -3.82
CA HIS A 68 -14.67 6.48 -2.99
C HIS A 68 -13.98 7.84 -2.88
N SER A 69 -12.65 7.90 -2.95
CA SER A 69 -11.90 9.16 -2.90
C SER A 69 -12.06 10.02 -4.16
N GLN A 70 -12.91 9.62 -5.11
CA GLN A 70 -13.12 10.29 -6.42
C GLN A 70 -11.85 10.43 -7.26
N ILE A 71 -10.78 9.73 -6.89
CA ILE A 71 -9.53 9.71 -7.64
C ILE A 71 -9.65 8.61 -8.69
N ASP A 72 -9.76 8.99 -9.96
CA ASP A 72 -9.71 8.04 -11.07
C ASP A 72 -8.28 7.55 -11.31
N TRP A 73 -7.76 6.77 -10.36
CA TRP A 73 -6.40 6.23 -10.39
C TRP A 73 -6.15 5.33 -11.60
N LYS A 74 -7.20 4.75 -12.18
CA LYS A 74 -7.09 3.93 -13.40
C LYS A 74 -6.76 4.80 -14.61
N SER A 75 -7.34 5.99 -14.72
CA SER A 75 -7.00 6.95 -15.79
C SER A 75 -5.58 7.52 -15.70
N LEU A 76 -4.94 7.42 -14.53
CA LEU A 76 -3.55 7.84 -14.31
C LEU A 76 -2.55 6.83 -14.89
N LYS A 77 -2.96 5.55 -15.00
CA LYS A 77 -2.12 4.50 -15.61
C LYS A 77 -2.06 4.62 -17.13
N SER A 78 -3.10 5.13 -17.74
CA SER A 78 -3.27 5.23 -19.20
C SER A 78 -3.11 6.66 -19.72
N VAL A 79 -2.15 7.43 -19.18
CA VAL A 79 -1.84 8.76 -19.71
C VAL A 79 -0.97 8.60 -20.95
N ASP A 80 -1.53 8.99 -22.09
CA ASP A 80 -0.80 9.04 -23.36
C ASP A 80 -0.04 10.38 -23.48
N PRO A 81 1.30 10.36 -23.64
CA PRO A 81 2.10 11.56 -23.80
C PRO A 81 1.74 12.42 -25.02
N VAL A 82 1.10 11.83 -26.05
CA VAL A 82 0.92 12.46 -27.38
C VAL A 82 -0.47 13.09 -27.55
N SER A 83 -1.51 12.54 -26.91
CA SER A 83 -2.91 12.91 -27.19
C SER A 83 -3.58 13.85 -26.17
N LEU A 84 -3.00 14.03 -24.98
CA LEU A 84 -3.57 14.85 -23.91
C LEU A 84 -3.08 16.30 -23.94
N LYS A 85 -4.02 17.25 -23.81
CA LYS A 85 -3.66 18.66 -23.62
C LYS A 85 -2.93 18.83 -22.29
N TRP A 86 -1.92 19.69 -22.27
CA TRP A 86 -1.09 19.96 -21.10
C TRP A 86 -1.90 20.27 -19.83
N LYS A 87 -2.93 21.11 -19.93
CA LYS A 87 -3.80 21.48 -18.80
C LYS A 87 -4.53 20.29 -18.16
N ASP A 88 -5.00 19.35 -18.98
CA ASP A 88 -5.70 18.15 -18.48
C ASP A 88 -4.71 17.21 -17.78
N MET A 89 -3.47 17.19 -18.24
CA MET A 89 -2.42 16.39 -17.65
C MET A 89 -1.86 16.98 -16.35
N GLU A 90 -1.73 18.30 -16.25
CA GLU A 90 -1.42 18.96 -14.96
C GLU A 90 -2.45 18.59 -13.90
N GLY A 91 -3.74 18.57 -14.24
CA GLY A 91 -4.80 18.11 -13.32
C GLY A 91 -4.63 16.65 -12.90
N LYS A 92 -4.24 15.77 -13.83
CA LYS A 92 -3.93 14.36 -13.51
C LYS A 92 -2.69 14.21 -12.64
N LEU A 93 -1.67 15.04 -12.85
CA LEU A 93 -0.47 15.04 -12.03
C LEU A 93 -0.78 15.46 -10.59
N HIS A 94 -1.57 16.52 -10.39
CA HIS A 94 -2.03 16.91 -9.05
C HIS A 94 -2.87 15.82 -8.40
N SER A 95 -3.80 15.21 -9.15
CA SER A 95 -4.60 14.08 -8.65
C SER A 95 -3.72 12.89 -8.24
N TRP A 96 -2.61 12.66 -8.95
CA TRP A 96 -1.62 11.64 -8.58
C TRP A 96 -0.87 12.01 -7.30
N MET A 97 -0.45 13.28 -7.15
CA MET A 97 0.19 13.76 -5.92
C MET A 97 -0.73 13.59 -4.71
N ASP A 98 -1.99 14.01 -4.82
CA ASP A 98 -3.00 13.85 -3.75
C ASP A 98 -3.22 12.37 -3.41
N MET A 99 -3.40 11.52 -4.42
CA MET A 99 -3.50 10.07 -4.24
C MET A 99 -2.30 9.49 -3.51
N SER A 100 -1.10 9.93 -3.90
CA SER A 100 0.15 9.41 -3.35
C SER A 100 0.31 9.76 -1.88
N ALA A 101 -0.04 11.00 -1.49
CA ALA A 101 -0.03 11.45 -0.11
C ALA A 101 -1.06 10.68 0.75
N VAL A 102 -2.28 10.46 0.23
CA VAL A 102 -3.31 9.71 0.95
C VAL A 102 -2.90 8.25 1.13
N LEU A 103 -2.39 7.59 0.09
CA LEU A 103 -1.96 6.21 0.15
C LEU A 103 -0.82 6.01 1.17
N THR A 104 0.20 6.87 1.13
CA THR A 104 1.37 6.75 2.00
C THR A 104 1.10 7.19 3.44
N GLY A 105 0.44 8.34 3.63
CA GLY A 105 0.17 8.89 4.96
C GLY A 105 -0.92 8.12 5.71
N THR A 106 -2.00 7.74 5.02
CA THR A 106 -3.17 7.12 5.66
C THR A 106 -3.21 5.62 5.47
N VAL A 107 -3.20 5.14 4.22
CA VAL A 107 -3.47 3.72 3.94
C VAL A 107 -2.33 2.83 4.43
N MET A 108 -1.06 3.20 4.18
CA MET A 108 0.08 2.41 4.66
C MET A 108 0.19 2.38 6.20
N THR A 109 -0.09 3.50 6.86
CA THR A 109 -0.07 3.62 8.32
C THR A 109 -1.18 2.77 8.95
N THR A 110 -2.40 2.89 8.45
CA THR A 110 -3.55 2.09 8.94
C THR A 110 -3.35 0.60 8.69
N GLU A 111 -2.74 0.22 7.57
CA GLU A 111 -2.37 -1.16 7.26
C GLU A 111 -1.41 -1.76 8.30
N GLY A 112 -0.39 -0.98 8.70
CA GLY A 112 0.55 -1.39 9.73
C GLY A 112 -0.11 -1.65 11.09
N LEU A 113 -1.06 -0.79 11.48
CA LEU A 113 -1.82 -0.96 12.71
C LEU A 113 -2.77 -2.16 12.63
N LEU A 114 -3.43 -2.34 11.49
CA LEU A 114 -4.38 -3.44 11.28
C LEU A 114 -3.69 -4.80 11.31
N ALA A 115 -2.59 -4.96 10.58
CA ALA A 115 -1.83 -6.20 10.57
C ALA A 115 -1.33 -6.56 11.98
N LYS A 116 -0.88 -5.57 12.77
CA LYS A 116 -0.47 -5.77 14.17
C LYS A 116 -1.63 -6.22 15.06
N LYS A 117 -2.84 -5.69 14.85
CA LYS A 117 -4.04 -6.07 15.60
C LYS A 117 -4.52 -7.48 15.26
N VAL A 118 -4.63 -7.81 13.97
CA VAL A 118 -5.14 -9.10 13.49
C VAL A 118 -4.18 -10.25 13.83
N PHE A 119 -2.87 -10.03 13.66
CA PHE A 119 -1.85 -11.05 13.93
C PHE A 119 -1.20 -10.89 15.31
N ARG A 120 -1.97 -10.46 16.32
CA ARG A 120 -1.45 -10.22 17.67
C ARG A 120 -0.78 -11.48 18.22
N GLY A 121 0.50 -11.35 18.62
CA GLY A 121 1.32 -12.46 19.13
C GLY A 121 1.92 -13.36 18.03
N MET A 122 1.80 -12.98 16.76
CA MET A 122 2.34 -13.70 15.60
C MET A 122 3.13 -12.73 14.70
N ASP A 123 4.18 -12.12 15.26
CA ASP A 123 4.88 -10.98 14.64
C ASP A 123 5.41 -11.27 13.22
N VAL A 124 5.91 -12.49 12.98
CA VAL A 124 6.40 -12.90 11.64
C VAL A 124 5.26 -12.95 10.62
N LEU A 125 4.10 -13.50 10.99
CA LEU A 125 2.94 -13.57 10.09
C LEU A 125 2.34 -12.18 9.86
N GLY A 126 2.26 -11.36 10.91
CA GLY A 126 1.83 -9.97 10.81
C GLY A 126 2.73 -9.15 9.90
N ALA A 127 4.05 -9.33 10.00
CA ALA A 127 5.01 -8.68 9.11
C ALA A 127 4.82 -9.11 7.65
N ARG A 128 4.64 -10.42 7.38
CA ARG A 128 4.37 -10.94 6.03
C ARG A 128 3.06 -10.39 5.46
N ALA A 129 1.99 -10.37 6.26
CA ALA A 129 0.69 -9.84 5.87
C ALA A 129 0.74 -8.34 5.54
N LYS A 130 1.39 -7.54 6.42
CA LYS A 130 1.65 -6.12 6.18
C LYS A 130 2.42 -5.92 4.88
N THR A 131 3.53 -6.64 4.68
CA THR A 131 4.35 -6.49 3.47
C THR A 131 3.57 -6.83 2.20
N GLY A 132 2.77 -7.89 2.20
CA GLY A 132 1.95 -8.24 1.04
C GLY A 132 0.91 -7.16 0.69
N ALA A 133 0.30 -6.53 1.70
CA ALA A 133 -0.64 -5.43 1.49
C ALA A 133 0.08 -4.15 1.01
N LEU A 134 1.21 -3.79 1.64
CA LEU A 134 2.03 -2.64 1.22
C LEU A 134 2.59 -2.80 -0.19
N ALA A 135 2.96 -4.01 -0.60
CA ALA A 135 3.46 -4.28 -1.95
C ALA A 135 2.43 -3.93 -3.03
N TYR A 136 1.14 -4.16 -2.78
CA TYR A 136 0.08 -3.76 -3.69
C TYR A 136 -0.05 -2.23 -3.81
N ILE A 137 -0.03 -1.51 -2.68
CA ILE A 137 -0.07 -0.04 -2.64
C ILE A 137 1.14 0.55 -3.38
N MET A 138 2.34 0.03 -3.10
CA MET A 138 3.57 0.41 -3.78
C MET A 138 3.50 0.15 -5.29
N GLY A 139 2.90 -0.97 -5.70
CA GLY A 139 2.68 -1.26 -7.12
C GLY A 139 1.83 -0.21 -7.81
N ILE A 140 0.76 0.29 -7.18
CA ILE A 140 -0.06 1.38 -7.74
C ILE A 140 0.76 2.66 -7.90
N LEU A 141 1.49 3.06 -6.85
CA LEU A 141 2.29 4.29 -6.83
C LEU A 141 3.39 4.27 -7.91
N VAL A 142 4.13 3.15 -8.01
CA VAL A 142 5.22 3.00 -8.98
C VAL A 142 4.68 2.96 -10.40
N ASP A 143 3.65 2.17 -10.67
CA ASP A 143 3.08 2.03 -12.02
C ASP A 143 2.55 3.37 -12.55
N THR A 144 1.80 4.11 -11.73
CA THR A 144 1.32 5.44 -12.09
C THR A 144 2.44 6.48 -12.19
N GLY A 145 3.42 6.44 -11.28
CA GLY A 145 4.57 7.35 -11.31
C GLY A 145 5.44 7.16 -12.56
N VAL A 146 5.70 5.91 -12.97
CA VAL A 146 6.44 5.61 -14.21
C VAL A 146 5.74 6.23 -15.42
N THR A 147 4.41 6.12 -15.50
CA THR A 147 3.62 6.77 -16.55
C THR A 147 3.88 8.28 -16.58
N PHE A 148 3.83 8.99 -15.44
CA PHE A 148 4.09 10.44 -15.41
C PHE A 148 5.53 10.80 -15.79
N THR A 149 6.54 10.09 -15.26
CA THR A 149 7.94 10.34 -15.64
C THR A 149 8.20 10.14 -17.13
N SER A 150 7.41 9.30 -17.81
CA SER A 150 7.50 9.12 -19.26
C SER A 150 6.99 10.33 -20.05
N VAL A 151 6.02 11.06 -19.50
CA VAL A 151 5.36 12.19 -20.16
C VAL A 151 6.06 13.53 -19.87
N LEU A 152 6.72 13.64 -18.72
CA LEU A 152 7.38 14.85 -18.23
C LEU A 152 8.82 15.04 -18.76
N LYS A 153 9.17 14.41 -19.89
CA LYS A 153 10.55 14.41 -20.44
C LYS A 153 10.96 15.65 -21.22
N SER A 154 10.03 16.56 -21.53
CA SER A 154 10.34 17.78 -22.29
C SER A 154 10.70 18.95 -21.38
N PRO A 155 11.61 19.87 -21.79
CA PRO A 155 12.08 20.97 -20.95
C PRO A 155 10.97 21.95 -20.55
N GLU A 156 9.90 22.07 -21.34
CA GLU A 156 8.72 22.88 -21.03
C GLU A 156 7.97 22.42 -19.78
N LYS A 157 8.20 21.15 -19.36
CA LYS A 157 7.52 20.50 -18.24
C LYS A 157 8.39 20.47 -16.98
N LEU A 158 9.52 21.18 -16.97
CA LEU A 158 10.52 21.13 -15.90
C LEU A 158 9.94 21.38 -14.51
N PHE A 159 9.09 22.39 -14.36
CA PHE A 159 8.48 22.70 -13.06
C PHE A 159 7.62 21.56 -12.53
N ALA A 160 6.76 20.98 -13.38
CA ALA A 160 5.97 19.81 -13.02
C ALA A 160 6.83 18.59 -12.66
N THR A 161 7.99 18.42 -13.31
CA THR A 161 8.97 17.38 -12.96
C THR A 161 9.59 17.63 -11.58
N LEU A 162 9.89 18.89 -11.24
CA LEU A 162 10.41 19.27 -9.93
C LEU A 162 9.36 19.04 -8.84
N ASP A 163 8.11 19.47 -9.07
CA ASP A 163 7.01 19.24 -8.13
C ASP A 163 6.80 17.73 -7.89
N MET A 164 6.85 16.93 -8.95
CA MET A 164 6.78 15.47 -8.85
C MET A 164 7.96 14.92 -8.04
N TYR A 165 9.17 15.44 -8.26
CA TYR A 165 10.35 15.01 -7.53
C TYR A 165 10.22 15.27 -6.03
N GLU A 166 9.80 16.48 -5.63
CA GLU A 166 9.60 16.85 -4.22
C GLU A 166 8.61 15.91 -3.54
N VAL A 167 7.47 15.63 -4.18
CA VAL A 167 6.49 14.67 -3.67
C VAL A 167 7.12 13.27 -3.58
N THR A 168 7.83 12.80 -4.60
CA THR A 168 8.46 11.47 -4.54
C THR A 168 9.51 11.32 -3.46
N GLU A 169 10.23 12.38 -3.10
CA GLU A 169 11.19 12.37 -2.00
C GLU A 169 10.48 12.21 -0.64
N GLU A 170 9.37 12.93 -0.45
CA GLU A 170 8.53 12.78 0.73
C GLU A 170 7.95 11.36 0.83
N LEU A 171 7.38 10.85 -0.27
CA LEU A 171 6.85 9.48 -0.35
C LEU A 171 7.93 8.45 -0.02
N LEU A 172 9.15 8.60 -0.56
CA LEU A 172 10.26 7.69 -0.29
C LEU A 172 10.56 7.63 1.21
N THR A 173 10.55 8.78 1.88
CA THR A 173 10.78 8.86 3.32
C THR A 173 9.69 8.11 4.08
N GLN A 174 8.41 8.37 3.79
CA GLN A 174 7.27 7.70 4.45
C GLN A 174 7.25 6.19 4.22
N VAL A 175 7.51 5.75 2.99
CA VAL A 175 7.62 4.34 2.61
C VAL A 175 8.78 3.68 3.35
N SER A 176 9.94 4.34 3.40
CA SER A 176 11.12 3.79 4.07
C SER A 176 10.86 3.51 5.55
N VAL A 177 10.14 4.41 6.24
CA VAL A 177 9.73 4.22 7.65
C VAL A 177 8.75 3.05 7.76
N SER A 178 7.75 3.00 6.88
CA SER A 178 6.72 1.97 6.89
C SER A 178 7.26 0.56 6.64
N VAL A 179 8.26 0.42 5.76
CA VAL A 179 8.88 -0.86 5.39
C VAL A 179 10.07 -1.19 6.30
N ARG A 180 10.64 -0.23 7.04
CA ARG A 180 11.81 -0.44 7.92
C ARG A 180 11.64 -1.59 8.88
N SER A 181 10.45 -1.71 9.49
CA SER A 181 10.15 -2.78 10.44
C SER A 181 10.35 -4.16 9.81
N PHE A 182 10.07 -4.32 8.52
CA PHE A 182 10.23 -5.56 7.77
C PHE A 182 11.68 -5.86 7.38
N LEU A 183 12.49 -4.84 7.06
CA LEU A 183 13.92 -5.02 6.77
C LEU A 183 14.73 -5.55 7.97
N TYR A 184 14.15 -5.51 9.18
CA TYR A 184 14.71 -6.14 10.38
C TYR A 184 14.26 -7.60 10.56
N PHE A 185 13.21 -8.05 9.86
CA PHE A 185 12.71 -9.43 9.89
C PHE A 185 13.21 -10.28 8.71
N LEU A 186 13.90 -9.68 7.73
CA LEU A 186 14.65 -10.43 6.72
C LEU A 186 15.88 -11.08 7.38
N PRO A 187 16.17 -12.36 7.10
CA PRO A 187 17.39 -12.99 7.57
C PRO A 187 18.63 -12.18 7.14
N PRO A 188 19.66 -12.08 7.98
CA PRO A 188 20.79 -11.16 7.77
C PRO A 188 21.50 -11.34 6.42
N GLU A 189 21.59 -12.56 5.90
CA GLU A 189 22.14 -12.87 4.56
C GLU A 189 21.36 -12.22 3.40
N GLU A 190 20.03 -12.14 3.49
CA GLU A 190 19.21 -11.47 2.47
C GLU A 190 19.14 -9.95 2.70
N SER A 191 19.47 -9.46 3.89
CA SER A 191 19.28 -8.06 4.27
C SER A 191 20.31 -7.12 3.60
N GLU A 192 21.58 -7.51 3.48
CA GLU A 192 22.60 -6.68 2.84
C GLU A 192 22.50 -6.74 1.32
N VAL A 193 22.32 -7.95 0.77
CA VAL A 193 22.15 -8.17 -0.67
C VAL A 193 20.88 -7.50 -1.16
N SER A 194 19.76 -7.59 -0.43
CA SER A 194 18.52 -6.92 -0.83
C SER A 194 18.57 -5.41 -0.63
N ARG A 195 19.22 -4.89 0.43
CA ARG A 195 19.41 -3.43 0.58
C ARG A 195 20.29 -2.88 -0.53
N PHE A 196 21.37 -3.59 -0.90
CA PHE A 196 22.22 -3.21 -2.02
C PHE A 196 21.47 -3.33 -3.34
N ALA A 197 20.76 -4.43 -3.58
CA ALA A 197 20.02 -4.68 -4.82
C ALA A 197 18.83 -3.73 -5.01
N ILE A 198 18.06 -3.44 -3.96
CA ILE A 198 16.96 -2.46 -4.03
C ILE A 198 17.53 -1.07 -4.29
N ARG A 199 18.63 -0.70 -3.62
CA ARG A 199 19.24 0.64 -3.73
C ARG A 199 20.07 0.83 -5.01
N SER A 200 20.58 -0.25 -5.61
CA SER A 200 21.24 -0.24 -6.92
C SER A 200 20.20 -0.23 -8.04
N ARG A 201 19.12 -1.01 -7.92
CA ARG A 201 18.03 -1.09 -8.89
C ARG A 201 17.19 0.17 -8.98
N TRP A 202 16.95 0.86 -7.86
CA TRP A 202 16.34 2.20 -7.86
C TRP A 202 17.22 3.23 -8.58
N ARG A 203 18.55 3.11 -8.49
CA ARG A 203 19.49 4.00 -9.18
C ARG A 203 19.67 3.69 -10.65
N SER A 204 19.45 2.45 -11.07
CA SER A 204 19.69 2.02 -12.45
C SER A 204 18.46 2.18 -13.37
N GLY A 205 17.31 2.61 -12.85
CA GLY A 205 16.12 2.95 -13.65
C GLY A 205 15.63 1.82 -14.58
N THR A 206 15.92 0.55 -14.24
CA THR A 206 15.70 -0.59 -15.13
C THR A 206 14.35 -1.25 -14.82
N THR A 207 13.35 -1.02 -15.66
CA THR A 207 12.06 -1.75 -15.65
C THR A 207 12.21 -3.15 -16.25
N LEU A 208 11.36 -4.09 -15.82
CA LEU A 208 11.21 -5.43 -16.40
C LEU A 208 10.92 -5.37 -17.90
#